data_AF-A0A8C9F3A9-F1
#
_entry.id   AF-A0A8C9F3A9-F1
#
_cell.length_a   1.000
_cell.length_b   1.000
_cell.length_c   1.000
_cell.angle_alpha   90.00
_cell.angle_beta   90.00
_cell.angle_gamma   90.00
#
_symmetry.space_group_name_H-M   'P 1'
#
loop_
_entity.id
_entity.type
_entity.pdbx_description
1 polymer ?
#
loop_
_entity_poly.entity_id
_entity_poly.type
_entity_poly.pdbx_seq_one_letter_code
_entity_poly.pdbx_strand_id
1 'polypeptide(L)'
;MYRILELNGGTPPLTYKRFLHILSLLGDPEVPVRNLTAEDFQRCSPPELGLTECYGVPLPSDLKIPPESISPWRGGESEGLQRLEQHLADQGWVASFTKPKTVPNSLLPSTTGLSPYFSMGCLSVRSFFYRLSNIYAQAKHHSLPPVSLQGQLLWREFFYTVASATPNFTKMAGNPICLQIRWYEDAERLHKWKTAQTGFPWIDAIMTQLRQEGWIHHLARHAAACFLTRGDLWISWEEGMKVHFWFWVFSFCLVIFPSGWSSESPALSWYCGVGKVGMR
;
A
#
# COMPACT_ATOMS: atom_id res chain seq x y z
N MET A 1 -15.38 1.38 8.91
CA MET A 1 -15.72 0.53 7.75
C MET A 1 -17.19 0.13 7.75
N TYR A 2 -17.74 -0.39 8.85
CA TYR A 2 -19.16 -0.80 8.93
C TYR A 2 -20.15 0.29 8.45
N ARG A 3 -20.00 1.54 8.90
CA ARG A 3 -20.79 2.71 8.43
C ARG A 3 -20.75 2.92 6.90
N ILE A 4 -19.62 2.62 6.25
CA ILE A 4 -19.47 2.76 4.79
C ILE A 4 -20.28 1.66 4.08
N LEU A 5 -20.27 0.45 4.61
CA LEU A 5 -21.06 -0.67 4.09
C LEU A 5 -22.57 -0.40 4.27
N GLU A 6 -22.99 0.06 5.45
CA GLU A 6 -24.38 0.40 5.73
C GLU A 6 -24.93 1.46 4.76
N LEU A 7 -24.19 2.55 4.55
CA LEU A 7 -24.56 3.60 3.59
C LEU A 7 -24.59 3.12 2.14
N ASN A 8 -23.96 1.99 1.85
CA ASN A 8 -23.97 1.35 0.53
C ASN A 8 -24.87 0.10 0.48
N GLY A 9 -25.82 -0.04 1.41
CA GLY A 9 -26.78 -1.13 1.40
C GLY A 9 -26.18 -2.49 1.76
N GLY A 10 -25.19 -2.52 2.63
CA GLY A 10 -24.54 -3.73 3.15
C GLY A 10 -23.45 -4.32 2.25
N THR A 11 -23.16 -3.71 1.10
CA THR A 11 -22.13 -4.19 0.15
C THR A 11 -20.97 -3.20 0.04
N PRO A 12 -19.74 -3.65 -0.23
CA PRO A 12 -18.63 -2.73 -0.43
C PRO A 12 -18.80 -1.93 -1.73
N PRO A 13 -18.46 -0.62 -1.74
CA PRO A 13 -18.42 0.13 -2.97
C PRO A 13 -17.34 -0.45 -3.88
N LEU A 14 -17.74 -0.90 -5.06
CA LEU A 14 -16.81 -1.53 -5.99
C LEU A 14 -16.04 -0.51 -6.81
N THR A 15 -16.51 0.73 -6.95
CA THR A 15 -15.82 1.81 -7.69
C THR A 15 -15.30 2.92 -6.77
N TYR A 16 -14.14 3.49 -7.10
CA TYR A 16 -13.58 4.60 -6.30
C TYR A 16 -14.49 5.83 -6.33
N LYS A 17 -15.14 6.10 -7.47
CA LYS A 17 -16.15 7.16 -7.59
C LYS A 17 -17.31 6.94 -6.60
N ARG A 18 -17.84 5.72 -6.49
CA ARG A 18 -18.91 5.38 -5.53
C ARG A 18 -18.42 5.50 -4.10
N PHE A 19 -17.19 5.05 -3.82
CA PHE A 19 -16.57 5.18 -2.51
C PHE A 19 -16.44 6.65 -2.08
N LEU A 20 -15.92 7.52 -2.95
CA LEU A 20 -15.85 8.97 -2.68
C LEU A 20 -17.23 9.58 -2.43
N HIS A 21 -18.25 9.17 -3.19
CA HIS A 21 -19.62 9.63 -2.96
C HIS A 21 -20.13 9.24 -1.57
N ILE A 22 -19.91 7.99 -1.13
CA ILE A 22 -20.29 7.56 0.23
C ILE A 22 -19.52 8.35 1.29
N LEU A 23 -18.22 8.57 1.09
CA LEU A 23 -17.44 9.38 2.02
C LEU A 23 -17.94 10.82 2.11
N SER A 24 -18.39 11.41 0.99
CA SER A 24 -18.99 12.75 1.01
C SER A 24 -20.28 12.83 1.83
N LEU A 25 -21.00 11.71 1.99
CA LEU A 25 -22.17 11.61 2.86
C LEU A 25 -21.79 11.36 4.33
N LEU A 26 -20.68 10.66 4.57
CA LEU A 26 -20.22 10.29 5.91
C LEU A 26 -19.51 11.45 6.63
N GLY A 27 -18.83 12.31 5.86
CA GLY A 27 -18.01 13.40 6.36
C GLY A 27 -16.55 12.98 6.62
N ASP A 28 -15.86 13.81 7.40
CA ASP A 28 -14.45 13.62 7.72
C ASP A 28 -14.20 12.35 8.56
N PRO A 29 -13.00 11.75 8.44
CA PRO A 29 -12.63 10.59 9.25
C PRO A 29 -12.57 10.94 10.73
N GLU A 30 -12.55 9.91 11.59
CA GLU A 30 -12.37 10.13 13.02
C GLU A 30 -11.04 10.84 13.33
N VAL A 31 -11.08 11.79 14.26
CA VAL A 31 -9.90 12.49 14.77
C VAL A 31 -8.91 11.52 15.44
N PRO A 32 -7.59 11.78 15.36
CA PRO A 32 -6.63 11.05 16.15
C PRO A 32 -6.90 11.29 17.64
N VAL A 33 -6.74 10.23 18.44
CA VAL A 33 -6.80 10.33 19.90
C VAL A 33 -5.61 11.13 20.43
N ARG A 34 -5.71 11.63 21.66
CA ARG A 34 -4.59 12.33 22.31
C ARG A 34 -3.37 11.41 22.45
N ASN A 35 -2.20 12.01 22.49
CA ASN A 35 -0.97 11.29 22.81
C ASN A 35 -1.01 10.79 24.26
N LEU A 36 -0.31 9.67 24.49
CA LEU A 36 -0.05 9.17 25.83
C LEU A 36 0.95 10.08 26.54
N THR A 37 0.75 10.30 27.83
CA THR A 37 1.65 11.09 28.68
C THR A 37 2.24 10.21 29.78
N ALA A 38 3.30 10.69 30.43
CA ALA A 38 3.86 10.00 31.59
C ALA A 38 2.82 9.83 32.72
N GLU A 39 1.86 10.76 32.84
CA GLU A 39 0.78 10.67 33.83
C GLU A 39 -0.13 9.45 33.61
N ASP A 40 -0.35 9.03 32.35
CA ASP A 40 -1.16 7.84 32.06
C ASP A 40 -0.52 6.58 32.65
N PHE A 41 0.80 6.46 32.53
CA PHE A 41 1.57 5.35 33.11
C PHE A 41 1.78 5.48 34.61
N GLN A 42 1.60 6.67 35.20
CA GLN A 42 1.54 6.83 36.65
C GLN A 42 0.19 6.38 37.22
N ARG A 43 -0.91 6.67 36.51
CA ARG A 43 -2.27 6.23 36.90
C ARG A 43 -2.48 4.74 36.70
N CYS A 44 -1.90 4.18 35.65
CA CYS A 44 -1.93 2.77 35.33
C CYS A 44 -0.49 2.28 35.12
N SER A 45 0.18 1.96 36.23
CA SER A 45 1.58 1.53 36.18
C SER A 45 1.73 0.16 35.54
N PRO A 46 2.67 0.00 34.58
CA PRO A 46 2.97 -1.30 34.04
C PRO A 46 3.54 -2.19 35.16
N PRO A 47 3.15 -3.47 35.25
CA PRO A 47 3.68 -4.37 36.26
C PRO A 47 5.20 -4.53 36.06
N GLU A 48 5.95 -4.60 37.17
CA GLU A 48 7.35 -4.99 37.11
C GLU A 48 7.43 -6.46 36.68
N LEU A 49 7.85 -6.69 35.44
CA LEU A 49 8.02 -8.03 34.90
C LEU A 49 9.33 -8.61 35.43
N GLY A 50 9.25 -9.55 36.39
CA GLY A 50 10.42 -10.23 36.97
C GLY A 50 11.20 -11.16 36.01
N LEU A 51 10.82 -11.22 34.73
CA LEU A 51 11.45 -12.05 33.68
C LEU A 51 11.71 -11.21 32.42
N THR A 52 12.38 -10.07 32.57
CA THR A 52 12.73 -9.17 31.45
C THR A 52 13.47 -9.88 30.31
N GLU A 53 14.25 -10.92 30.62
CA GLU A 53 14.95 -11.74 29.63
C GLU A 53 14.01 -12.52 28.70
N CYS A 54 12.81 -12.91 29.17
CA CYS A 54 11.85 -13.67 28.36
C CYS A 54 11.03 -12.80 27.40
N TYR A 55 10.98 -11.48 27.63
CA TYR A 55 10.17 -10.53 26.86
C TYR A 55 11.01 -9.54 26.05
N GLY A 56 12.32 -9.76 25.96
CA GLY A 56 13.21 -8.96 25.13
C GLY A 56 12.82 -9.05 23.65
N VAL A 57 13.07 -7.96 22.91
CA VAL A 57 12.95 -7.98 21.44
C VAL A 57 14.05 -8.89 20.88
N PRO A 58 13.73 -9.94 20.10
CA PRO A 58 14.72 -10.89 19.62
C PRO A 58 15.69 -10.22 18.64
N LEU A 59 16.94 -10.68 18.66
CA LEU A 59 17.95 -10.26 17.69
C LEU A 59 17.79 -11.03 16.37
N PRO A 60 18.31 -10.49 15.25
CA PRO A 60 18.35 -11.20 13.97
C PRO A 60 18.93 -12.63 14.06
N SER A 61 19.96 -12.83 14.88
CA SER A 61 20.58 -14.13 15.14
C SER A 61 19.59 -15.16 15.70
N ASP A 62 18.69 -14.72 16.57
CA ASP A 62 17.72 -15.58 17.25
C ASP A 62 16.67 -16.10 16.26
N LEU A 63 16.38 -15.30 15.24
CA LEU A 63 15.47 -15.63 14.13
C LEU A 63 16.17 -16.29 12.94
N LYS A 64 17.48 -16.56 13.04
CA LYS A 64 18.31 -17.16 11.97
C LYS A 64 18.28 -16.34 10.66
N ILE A 65 18.22 -15.02 10.78
CA ILE A 65 18.31 -14.10 9.66
C ILE A 65 19.66 -13.35 9.69
N PRO A 66 20.14 -12.84 8.54
CA PRO A 66 21.37 -12.06 8.50
C PRO A 66 21.30 -10.86 9.47
N PRO A 67 22.39 -10.58 10.22
CA PRO A 67 22.39 -9.53 11.23
C PRO A 67 22.28 -8.12 10.63
N GLU A 68 22.77 -7.94 9.40
CA GLU A 68 22.74 -6.65 8.71
C GLU A 68 21.53 -6.56 7.78
N SER A 69 20.69 -5.54 8.03
CA SER A 69 19.65 -5.15 7.09
C SER A 69 20.25 -4.23 6.03
N ILE A 70 20.15 -4.66 4.76
CA ILE A 70 20.60 -3.89 3.58
C ILE A 70 19.55 -2.84 3.18
N SER A 71 18.33 -2.93 3.72
CA SER A 71 17.24 -2.01 3.39
C SER A 71 17.54 -0.58 3.88
N PRO A 72 17.30 0.46 3.05
CA PRO A 72 17.39 1.86 3.47
C PRO A 72 16.25 2.29 4.41
N TRP A 73 15.29 1.41 4.68
CA TRP A 73 14.14 1.67 5.54
C TRP A 73 14.40 1.14 6.95
N ARG A 74 14.59 2.06 7.90
CA ARG A 74 14.58 1.72 9.34
C ARG A 74 13.13 1.68 9.85
N GLY A 75 12.80 0.65 10.63
CA GLY A 75 11.49 0.52 11.26
C GLY A 75 11.32 1.39 12.51
N GLY A 76 10.08 1.48 13.01
CA GLY A 76 9.75 2.18 14.27
C GLY A 76 8.95 3.47 14.08
N GLU A 77 8.22 3.86 15.13
CA GLU A 77 7.43 5.09 15.16
C GLU A 77 8.29 6.34 15.03
N SER A 78 9.42 6.42 15.75
CA SER A 78 10.30 7.58 15.75
C SER A 78 10.83 7.94 14.36
N GLU A 79 11.31 6.94 13.60
CA GLU A 79 11.77 7.12 12.23
C GLU A 79 10.60 7.52 11.31
N GLY A 80 9.43 6.89 11.48
CA GLY A 80 8.23 7.21 10.71
C GLY A 80 7.81 8.67 10.90
N LEU A 81 7.79 9.16 12.15
CA LEU A 81 7.46 10.55 12.46
C LEU A 81 8.51 11.51 11.91
N GLN A 82 9.80 11.19 12.06
CA GLN A 82 10.87 12.02 11.50
C GLN A 82 10.73 12.18 9.99
N ARG A 83 10.52 11.08 9.27
CA ARG A 83 10.27 11.11 7.81
C ARG A 83 9.01 11.88 7.48
N LEU A 84 7.93 11.69 8.25
CA LEU A 84 6.69 12.41 8.03
C LEU A 84 6.93 13.93 8.14
N GLU A 85 7.59 14.41 9.19
CA GLU A 85 7.89 15.83 9.35
C GLU A 85 8.80 16.38 8.25
N GLN A 86 9.81 15.60 7.82
CA GLN A 86 10.66 15.98 6.69
C GLN A 86 9.87 16.20 5.40
N HIS A 87 8.89 15.33 5.11
CA HIS A 87 8.05 15.47 3.93
C HIS A 87 7.03 16.60 4.06
N LEU A 88 6.55 16.86 5.28
CA LEU A 88 5.63 17.96 5.54
C LEU A 88 6.34 19.33 5.60
N ALA A 89 7.66 19.37 5.80
CA ALA A 89 8.41 20.62 5.82
C ALA A 89 8.30 21.39 4.48
N ASP A 90 8.27 20.68 3.35
CA ASP A 90 8.02 21.27 2.04
C ASP A 90 6.51 21.34 1.74
N GLN A 91 5.87 22.36 2.33
CA GLN A 91 4.44 22.62 2.16
C GLN A 91 4.03 22.86 0.70
N GLY A 92 4.94 23.41 -0.12
CA GLY A 92 4.71 23.65 -1.55
C GLY A 92 4.61 22.35 -2.33
N TRP A 93 5.50 21.39 -2.04
CA TRP A 93 5.44 20.04 -2.60
C TRP A 93 4.19 19.29 -2.14
N VAL A 94 3.83 19.35 -0.86
CA VAL A 94 2.63 18.70 -0.29
C VAL A 94 1.35 19.20 -0.97
N ALA A 95 1.22 20.51 -1.17
CA ALA A 95 0.05 21.12 -1.81
C ALA A 95 -0.05 20.78 -3.31
N SER A 96 1.07 20.76 -4.02
CA SER A 96 1.14 20.50 -5.47
C SER A 96 1.28 19.01 -5.85
N PHE A 97 1.45 18.13 -4.87
CA PHE A 97 1.69 16.70 -5.09
C PHE A 97 0.62 16.08 -5.98
N THR A 98 1.06 15.40 -7.04
CA THR A 98 0.17 14.74 -8.00
C THR A 98 0.78 13.40 -8.35
N LYS A 99 0.16 12.29 -7.91
CA LYS A 99 0.68 10.92 -8.06
C LYS A 99 1.17 10.57 -9.49
N PRO A 100 0.49 10.94 -10.59
CA PRO A 100 0.97 10.66 -11.95
C PRO A 100 2.28 11.37 -12.36
N LYS A 101 2.69 12.42 -11.66
CA LYS A 101 3.89 13.23 -11.99
C LYS A 101 5.17 12.74 -11.30
N THR A 102 5.11 11.63 -10.57
CA THR A 102 6.28 11.07 -9.87
C THR A 102 7.11 10.21 -10.80
N VAL A 103 8.43 10.36 -10.74
CA VAL A 103 9.36 9.69 -11.66
C VAL A 103 9.75 8.32 -11.10
N PRO A 104 9.56 7.22 -11.87
CA PRO A 104 9.95 5.88 -11.45
C PRO A 104 11.46 5.62 -11.51
N ASN A 105 12.19 6.36 -12.34
CA ASN A 105 13.63 6.22 -12.52
C ASN A 105 14.45 6.99 -11.48
N SER A 106 13.81 7.52 -10.43
CA SER A 106 14.55 8.21 -9.38
C SER A 106 15.18 7.17 -8.44
N LEU A 107 16.48 7.32 -8.19
CA LEU A 107 17.23 6.51 -7.23
C LEU A 107 16.72 6.70 -5.78
N LEU A 108 16.07 7.83 -5.50
CA LEU A 108 15.40 8.11 -4.24
C LEU A 108 13.88 8.09 -4.43
N PRO A 109 13.10 7.70 -3.42
CA PRO A 109 11.65 7.72 -3.52
C PRO A 109 11.15 9.13 -3.87
N SER A 110 10.60 9.32 -5.06
CA SER A 110 9.91 10.56 -5.48
C SER A 110 8.53 10.73 -4.83
N THR A 111 8.20 9.84 -3.91
CA THR A 111 6.97 9.81 -3.10
C THR A 111 7.35 9.82 -1.63
N THR A 112 6.37 10.02 -0.73
CA THR A 112 6.63 10.15 0.72
C THR A 112 7.36 8.96 1.34
N GLY A 113 7.32 7.77 0.73
CA GLY A 113 7.98 6.60 1.29
C GLY A 113 7.38 6.12 2.61
N LEU A 114 6.27 6.70 3.07
CA LEU A 114 5.72 6.43 4.41
C LEU A 114 4.94 5.11 4.51
N SER A 115 4.79 4.39 3.41
CA SER A 115 3.99 3.17 3.38
C SER A 115 4.43 2.08 4.37
N PRO A 116 5.74 1.83 4.62
CA PRO A 116 6.21 0.93 5.70
C PRO A 116 5.60 1.21 7.05
N TYR A 117 5.62 2.47 7.42
CA TYR A 117 5.18 2.90 8.73
C TYR A 117 3.66 2.81 8.86
N PHE A 118 2.91 3.05 7.79
CA PHE A 118 1.45 2.86 7.80
C PHE A 118 1.04 1.38 7.85
N SER A 119 1.76 0.48 7.17
CA SER A 119 1.42 -0.96 7.18
C SER A 119 1.74 -1.61 8.53
N MET A 120 2.83 -1.19 9.16
CA MET A 120 3.23 -1.68 10.49
C MET A 120 2.52 -0.96 11.64
N GLY A 121 1.70 0.07 11.36
CA GLY A 121 1.05 0.87 12.39
C GLY A 121 1.97 1.82 13.16
N CYS A 122 3.23 1.97 12.74
CA CYS A 122 4.17 2.96 13.29
C CYS A 122 3.72 4.40 13.03
N LEU A 123 2.88 4.62 12.01
CA LEU A 123 2.23 5.91 11.77
C LEU A 123 0.72 5.74 11.69
N SER A 124 0.00 6.67 12.32
CA SER A 124 -1.44 6.78 12.20
C SER A 124 -1.85 7.45 10.89
N VAL A 125 -2.68 6.76 10.11
CA VAL A 125 -3.29 7.33 8.89
C VAL A 125 -4.20 8.52 9.21
N ARG A 126 -4.84 8.52 10.39
CA ARG A 126 -5.71 9.62 10.84
C ARG A 126 -4.87 10.86 11.15
N SER A 127 -3.78 10.69 11.91
CA SER A 127 -2.86 11.79 12.22
C SER A 127 -2.29 12.40 10.94
N PHE A 128 -1.90 11.57 9.96
CA PHE A 128 -1.42 12.06 8.68
C PHE A 128 -2.51 12.78 7.87
N PHE A 129 -3.75 12.25 7.84
CA PHE A 129 -4.88 12.90 7.17
C PHE A 129 -5.17 14.31 7.71
N TYR A 130 -5.20 14.46 9.04
CA TYR A 130 -5.45 15.76 9.68
C TYR A 130 -4.29 16.73 9.51
N ARG A 131 -3.04 16.26 9.56
CA ARG A 131 -1.86 17.10 9.24
C ARG A 131 -1.93 17.62 7.80
N LEU A 132 -2.29 16.78 6.83
CA LEU A 132 -2.52 17.23 5.45
C LEU A 132 -3.68 18.22 5.35
N SER A 133 -4.76 18.02 6.11
CA SER A 133 -5.92 18.92 6.12
C SER A 133 -5.54 20.31 6.64
N ASN A 134 -4.73 20.39 7.71
CA ASN A 134 -4.23 21.66 8.24
C ASN A 134 -3.39 22.42 7.22
N ILE A 135 -2.57 21.70 6.45
CA ILE A 135 -1.75 22.27 5.38
C ILE A 135 -2.63 22.78 4.24
N TYR A 136 -3.61 21.98 3.81
CA TYR A 136 -4.53 22.35 2.74
C TYR A 136 -5.42 23.54 3.13
N ALA A 137 -5.80 23.67 4.40
CA ALA A 137 -6.52 24.83 4.90
C ALA A 137 -5.71 26.13 4.83
N GLN A 138 -4.37 26.05 4.89
CA GLN A 138 -3.46 27.20 4.79
C GLN A 138 -3.06 27.51 3.33
N ALA A 139 -3.20 26.56 2.42
CA ALA A 139 -2.83 26.70 1.02
C ALA A 139 -3.96 27.32 0.18
N LYS A 140 -3.63 28.30 -0.68
CA LYS A 140 -4.61 28.92 -1.61
C LYS A 140 -5.14 27.95 -2.67
N HIS A 141 -4.31 27.01 -3.09
CA HIS A 141 -4.63 25.96 -4.06
C HIS A 141 -3.93 24.67 -3.64
N HIS A 142 -4.65 23.55 -3.66
CA HIS A 142 -4.09 22.24 -3.39
C HIS A 142 -4.63 21.19 -4.37
N SER A 143 -3.87 20.12 -4.55
CA SER A 143 -4.31 18.96 -5.33
C SER A 143 -5.54 18.31 -4.68
N LEU A 144 -6.48 17.88 -5.51
CA LEU A 144 -7.69 17.18 -5.05
C LEU A 144 -7.53 15.65 -5.19
N PRO A 145 -8.25 14.85 -4.39
CA PRO A 145 -8.38 13.42 -4.63
C PRO A 145 -8.85 13.15 -6.07
N PRO A 146 -8.36 12.10 -6.76
CA PRO A 146 -7.58 10.96 -6.26
C PRO A 146 -6.05 11.14 -6.24
N VAL A 147 -5.52 12.22 -6.82
CA VAL A 147 -4.08 12.34 -7.10
C VAL A 147 -3.27 12.95 -5.94
N SER A 148 -3.96 13.63 -5.02
CA SER A 148 -3.37 14.22 -3.81
C SER A 148 -2.87 13.15 -2.82
N LEU A 149 -2.09 13.58 -1.82
CA LEU A 149 -1.63 12.69 -0.74
C LEU A 149 -2.79 12.13 0.08
N GLN A 150 -3.82 12.94 0.35
CA GLN A 150 -5.07 12.45 0.94
C GLN A 150 -5.74 11.40 0.04
N GLY A 151 -5.75 11.61 -1.28
CA GLY A 151 -6.23 10.63 -2.25
C GLY A 151 -5.52 9.28 -2.12
N GLN A 152 -4.22 9.26 -1.80
CA GLN A 152 -3.49 8.00 -1.55
C GLN A 152 -3.96 7.26 -0.30
N LEU A 153 -4.34 7.99 0.76
CA LEU A 153 -4.95 7.39 1.95
C LEU A 153 -6.36 6.88 1.66
N LEU A 154 -7.14 7.63 0.88
CA LEU A 154 -8.47 7.20 0.47
C LEU A 154 -8.43 5.95 -0.40
N TRP A 155 -7.41 5.80 -1.26
CA TRP A 155 -7.16 4.55 -1.97
C TRP A 155 -6.90 3.38 -1.04
N ARG A 156 -6.09 3.58 0.02
CA ARG A 156 -5.90 2.57 1.06
C ARG A 156 -7.24 2.19 1.69
N GLU A 157 -8.03 3.17 2.15
CA GLU A 157 -9.33 2.90 2.78
C GLU A 157 -10.33 2.22 1.84
N PHE A 158 -10.31 2.56 0.55
CA PHE A 158 -11.12 1.90 -0.47
C PHE A 158 -10.84 0.40 -0.51
N PHE A 159 -9.57 0.00 -0.65
CA PHE A 159 -9.21 -1.42 -0.70
C PHE A 159 -9.45 -2.15 0.62
N TYR A 160 -9.18 -1.50 1.76
CA TYR A 160 -9.52 -2.08 3.07
C TYR A 160 -11.03 -2.31 3.21
N THR A 161 -11.86 -1.37 2.75
CA THR A 161 -13.32 -1.51 2.77
C THR A 161 -13.78 -2.68 1.90
N VAL A 162 -13.28 -2.78 0.66
CA VAL A 162 -13.64 -3.88 -0.25
C VAL A 162 -13.17 -5.22 0.31
N ALA A 163 -11.91 -5.31 0.76
CA ALA A 163 -11.34 -6.54 1.30
C ALA A 163 -12.08 -7.04 2.55
N SER A 164 -12.50 -6.12 3.43
CA SER A 164 -13.19 -6.47 4.68
C SER A 164 -14.55 -7.15 4.45
N ALA A 165 -15.19 -6.88 3.31
CA ALA A 165 -16.56 -7.34 3.01
C ALA A 165 -16.61 -8.30 1.80
N THR A 166 -15.47 -8.74 1.29
CA THR A 166 -15.40 -9.63 0.12
C THR A 166 -14.80 -10.99 0.51
N PRO A 167 -15.56 -12.09 0.39
CA PRO A 167 -15.02 -13.42 0.65
C PRO A 167 -13.94 -13.77 -0.38
N ASN A 168 -12.92 -14.50 0.06
CA ASN A 168 -11.79 -14.91 -0.78
C ASN A 168 -11.12 -13.76 -1.54
N PHE A 169 -11.12 -12.54 -0.98
CA PHE A 169 -10.58 -11.37 -1.66
C PHE A 169 -9.16 -11.60 -2.20
N THR A 170 -8.34 -12.36 -1.49
CA THR A 170 -6.93 -12.68 -1.82
C THR A 170 -6.72 -13.84 -2.79
N LYS A 171 -7.80 -14.46 -3.29
CA LYS A 171 -7.76 -15.58 -4.23
C LYS A 171 -8.63 -15.27 -5.45
N MET A 172 -8.41 -15.98 -6.55
CA MET A 172 -9.26 -15.93 -7.73
C MET A 172 -10.48 -16.82 -7.54
N ALA A 173 -10.28 -18.07 -7.14
CA ALA A 173 -11.37 -19.01 -6.94
C ALA A 173 -12.30 -18.58 -5.80
N GLY A 174 -13.60 -18.53 -6.09
CA GLY A 174 -14.63 -18.18 -5.09
C GLY A 174 -14.65 -16.70 -4.68
N ASN A 175 -13.96 -15.83 -5.43
CA ASN A 175 -13.98 -14.40 -5.23
C ASN A 175 -15.04 -13.77 -6.16
N PRO A 176 -16.12 -13.17 -5.62
CA PRO A 176 -17.26 -12.71 -6.41
C PRO A 176 -16.95 -11.51 -7.30
N ILE A 177 -15.86 -10.80 -7.02
CA ILE A 177 -15.44 -9.64 -7.79
C ILE A 177 -14.31 -10.01 -8.79
N CYS A 178 -13.56 -11.08 -8.55
CA CYS A 178 -12.44 -11.45 -9.42
C CYS A 178 -12.89 -12.19 -10.69
N LEU A 179 -12.35 -11.78 -11.84
CA LEU A 179 -12.51 -12.52 -13.09
C LEU A 179 -11.80 -13.87 -13.01
N GLN A 180 -12.50 -14.93 -13.42
CA GLN A 180 -11.95 -16.28 -13.47
C GLN A 180 -11.18 -16.47 -14.77
N ILE A 181 -9.86 -16.53 -14.67
CA ILE A 181 -8.94 -16.62 -15.81
C ILE A 181 -8.13 -17.91 -15.69
N ARG A 182 -7.96 -18.61 -16.82
CA ARG A 182 -7.08 -19.78 -16.90
C ARG A 182 -5.64 -19.29 -17.11
N TRP A 183 -4.94 -19.07 -16.01
CA TRP A 183 -3.51 -18.73 -16.01
C TRP A 183 -2.64 -19.95 -16.27
N TYR A 184 -1.40 -19.74 -16.71
CA TYR A 184 -0.43 -20.83 -16.86
C TYR A 184 0.20 -21.21 -15.53
N GLU A 185 0.38 -22.51 -15.33
CA GLU A 185 1.20 -23.08 -14.27
C GLU A 185 2.62 -23.31 -14.80
N ASP A 186 3.42 -22.24 -14.85
CA ASP A 186 4.81 -22.28 -15.31
C ASP A 186 5.75 -21.84 -14.19
N ALA A 187 6.23 -22.83 -13.43
CA ALA A 187 7.12 -22.59 -12.29
C ALA A 187 8.48 -22.03 -12.71
N GLU A 188 8.96 -22.33 -13.92
CA GLU A 188 10.26 -21.85 -14.41
C GLU A 188 10.19 -20.35 -14.73
N ARG A 189 9.16 -19.92 -15.46
CA ARG A 189 8.94 -18.49 -15.73
C ARG A 189 8.71 -17.69 -14.45
N LEU A 190 7.93 -18.23 -13.51
CA LEU A 190 7.74 -17.61 -12.19
C LEU A 190 9.08 -17.51 -11.45
N HIS A 191 9.90 -18.56 -11.48
CA HIS A 191 11.20 -18.57 -10.83
C HIS A 191 12.10 -17.49 -11.42
N LYS A 192 12.25 -17.42 -12.75
CA LYS A 192 13.04 -16.37 -13.44
C LYS A 192 12.59 -14.97 -13.08
N TRP A 193 11.29 -14.73 -13.01
CA TRP A 193 10.75 -13.44 -12.56
C TRP A 193 11.08 -13.15 -11.09
N LYS A 194 10.87 -14.12 -10.20
CA LYS A 194 11.20 -13.99 -8.77
C LYS A 194 12.70 -13.77 -8.54
N THR A 195 13.54 -14.41 -9.35
CA THR A 195 15.00 -14.36 -9.23
C THR A 195 15.66 -13.20 -9.97
N ALA A 196 14.90 -12.34 -10.65
CA ALA A 196 15.42 -11.24 -11.47
C ALA A 196 16.31 -11.74 -12.63
N GLN A 197 15.86 -12.80 -13.31
CA GLN A 197 16.53 -13.44 -14.44
C GLN A 197 15.58 -13.59 -15.63
N THR A 198 14.71 -12.59 -15.84
CA THR A 198 13.79 -12.57 -16.97
C THR A 198 14.49 -12.28 -18.29
N GLY A 199 15.69 -11.69 -18.25
CA GLY A 199 16.42 -11.23 -19.42
C GLY A 199 16.00 -9.83 -19.89
N PHE A 200 15.04 -9.20 -19.19
CA PHE A 200 14.63 -7.83 -19.42
C PHE A 200 15.24 -6.93 -18.34
N PRO A 201 16.28 -6.12 -18.66
CA PRO A 201 17.04 -5.38 -17.67
C PRO A 201 16.17 -4.49 -16.76
N TRP A 202 15.11 -3.90 -17.32
CA TRP A 202 14.17 -3.08 -16.55
C TRP A 202 13.42 -3.88 -15.48
N ILE A 203 12.89 -5.05 -15.83
CA ILE A 203 12.16 -5.92 -14.89
C ILE A 203 13.12 -6.54 -13.88
N ASP A 204 14.29 -6.98 -14.33
CA ASP A 204 15.31 -7.58 -13.48
C ASP A 204 15.86 -6.57 -12.46
N ALA A 205 16.06 -5.31 -12.86
CA ALA A 205 16.45 -4.24 -11.94
C ALA A 205 15.38 -3.99 -10.86
N ILE A 206 14.10 -3.93 -11.25
CA ILE A 206 12.99 -3.75 -10.30
C ILE A 206 12.92 -4.90 -9.30
N MET A 207 13.02 -6.15 -9.78
CA MET A 207 12.95 -7.33 -8.92
C MET A 207 14.20 -7.46 -8.03
N THR A 208 15.35 -6.97 -8.48
CA THR A 208 16.56 -6.86 -7.67
C THR A 208 16.39 -5.82 -6.56
N GLN A 209 15.89 -4.62 -6.89
CA GLN A 209 15.59 -3.57 -5.90
C GLN A 209 14.60 -4.08 -4.86
N LEU A 210 13.53 -4.76 -5.30
CA LEU A 210 12.54 -5.36 -4.41
C LEU A 210 13.18 -6.33 -3.40
N ARG A 211 14.12 -7.16 -3.86
CA ARG A 211 14.80 -8.14 -3.00
C ARG A 211 15.78 -7.50 -2.02
N GLN A 212 16.53 -6.50 -2.46
CA GLN A 212 17.58 -5.89 -1.66
C GLN A 212 17.04 -4.84 -0.68
N GLU A 213 16.07 -4.03 -1.13
CA GLU A 213 15.59 -2.87 -0.38
C GLU A 213 14.22 -3.09 0.27
N GLY A 214 13.42 -4.06 -0.21
CA GLY A 214 12.06 -4.33 0.30
C GLY A 214 11.01 -3.28 -0.11
N TRP A 215 11.39 -2.29 -0.94
CA TRP A 215 10.48 -1.27 -1.44
C TRP A 215 10.79 -0.93 -2.90
N ILE A 216 9.74 -0.80 -3.70
CA ILE A 216 9.81 -0.33 -5.08
C ILE A 216 8.70 0.67 -5.35
N HIS A 217 8.97 1.62 -6.25
CA HIS A 217 8.03 2.65 -6.68
C HIS A 217 6.77 2.02 -7.31
N HIS A 218 5.62 2.69 -7.19
CA HIS A 218 4.34 2.12 -7.64
C HIS A 218 4.28 1.80 -9.15
N LEU A 219 4.90 2.63 -10.00
CA LEU A 219 5.02 2.35 -11.43
C LEU A 219 5.99 1.19 -11.73
N ALA A 220 7.02 1.00 -10.90
CA ALA A 220 7.88 -0.18 -11.00
C ALA A 220 7.09 -1.46 -10.63
N ARG A 221 6.23 -1.39 -9.60
CA ARG A 221 5.28 -2.47 -9.29
C ARG A 221 4.37 -2.77 -10.49
N HIS A 222 3.88 -1.74 -11.18
CA HIS A 222 3.06 -1.92 -12.39
C HIS A 222 3.78 -2.65 -13.50
N ALA A 223 5.02 -2.26 -13.80
CA ALA A 223 5.82 -2.90 -14.84
C ALA A 223 6.02 -4.40 -14.52
N ALA A 224 6.51 -4.71 -13.32
CA ALA A 224 6.75 -6.09 -12.89
C ALA A 224 5.46 -6.93 -12.83
N ALA A 225 4.35 -6.33 -12.37
CA ALA A 225 3.04 -6.94 -12.29
C ALA A 225 2.45 -7.29 -13.66
N CYS A 226 2.47 -6.33 -14.59
CA CYS A 226 1.94 -6.52 -15.93
C CYS A 226 2.76 -7.57 -16.66
N PHE A 227 4.09 -7.52 -16.56
CA PHE A 227 4.99 -8.51 -17.14
C PHE A 227 4.66 -9.93 -16.68
N LEU A 228 4.47 -10.15 -15.36
CA LEU A 228 4.15 -11.46 -14.81
C LEU A 228 2.78 -11.99 -15.26
N THR A 229 1.78 -11.11 -15.32
CA THR A 229 0.39 -11.49 -15.55
C THR A 229 0.04 -11.38 -17.03
N ARG A 230 -0.83 -10.44 -17.40
CA ARG A 230 -1.41 -10.33 -18.74
C ARG A 230 -0.45 -9.85 -19.84
N GLY A 231 0.71 -9.30 -19.46
CA GLY A 231 1.63 -8.65 -20.38
C GLY A 231 2.41 -9.68 -21.17
N ASP A 232 3.13 -10.55 -20.45
CA ASP A 232 4.13 -11.43 -21.07
C ASP A 232 4.02 -12.88 -20.57
N LEU A 233 4.15 -13.13 -19.27
CA LEU A 233 4.31 -14.49 -18.75
C LEU A 233 2.99 -15.26 -18.60
N TRP A 234 1.85 -14.56 -18.51
CA TRP A 234 0.50 -15.13 -18.32
C TRP A 234 0.38 -16.03 -17.08
N ILE A 235 1.07 -15.65 -16.00
CA ILE A 235 1.05 -16.35 -14.71
C ILE A 235 0.03 -15.69 -13.78
N SER A 236 -0.55 -16.49 -12.87
CA SER A 236 -1.53 -16.00 -11.90
C SER A 236 -0.98 -14.87 -11.04
N TRP A 237 -1.79 -13.83 -10.87
CA TRP A 237 -1.51 -12.72 -9.95
C TRP A 237 -1.37 -13.19 -8.49
N GLU A 238 -1.95 -14.34 -8.13
CA GLU A 238 -1.80 -14.93 -6.80
C GLU A 238 -0.34 -15.26 -6.49
N GLU A 239 0.43 -15.72 -7.49
CA GLU A 239 1.86 -16.01 -7.33
C GLU A 239 2.68 -14.73 -7.16
N GLY A 240 2.37 -13.68 -7.92
CA GLY A 240 2.98 -12.36 -7.74
C GLY A 240 2.68 -11.79 -6.35
N MET A 241 1.45 -11.96 -5.87
CA MET A 241 1.04 -11.57 -4.52
C MET A 241 1.85 -12.31 -3.44
N LYS A 242 2.03 -13.63 -3.57
CA LYS A 242 2.84 -14.41 -2.63
C LYS A 242 4.26 -13.88 -2.57
N VAL A 243 4.89 -13.61 -3.71
CA VAL A 243 6.25 -13.05 -3.78
C VAL A 243 6.33 -11.68 -3.09
N HIS A 244 5.35 -10.81 -3.33
CA HIS A 244 5.29 -9.48 -2.70
C HIS A 244 5.12 -9.56 -1.17
N PHE A 245 4.29 -10.49 -0.70
CA PHE A 245 4.06 -10.75 0.72
C PHE A 245 5.33 -11.33 1.37
N TRP A 246 6.01 -12.25 0.67
CA TRP A 246 7.22 -12.92 1.15
C TRP A 246 8.42 -11.97 1.26
N PHE A 247 8.53 -10.99 0.35
CA PHE A 247 9.59 -9.99 0.37
C PHE A 247 9.31 -8.79 1.28
N TRP A 248 8.35 -8.90 2.21
CA TRP A 248 8.04 -7.86 3.19
C TRP A 248 7.91 -6.49 2.52
N VAL A 249 7.08 -6.39 1.48
CA VAL A 249 6.68 -5.06 1.06
C VAL A 249 5.74 -4.53 2.14
N PHE A 250 6.39 -3.84 3.06
CA PHE A 250 5.98 -2.83 4.00
C PHE A 250 4.90 -1.84 3.47
N SER A 251 4.42 -1.98 2.25
CA SER A 251 3.38 -1.19 1.62
C SER A 251 2.32 -2.15 1.11
N PHE A 252 1.65 -2.84 2.03
CA PHE A 252 0.59 -3.77 1.67
C PHE A 252 -0.68 -2.97 1.39
N CYS A 253 -0.95 -2.73 0.11
CA CYS A 253 -2.29 -2.42 -0.37
C CYS A 253 -2.59 -3.40 -1.50
N LEU A 254 -3.27 -4.48 -1.15
CA LEU A 254 -3.70 -5.50 -2.08
C LEU A 254 -4.79 -4.92 -2.97
N VAL A 255 -4.55 -4.90 -4.27
CA VAL A 255 -5.52 -4.40 -5.26
C VAL A 255 -5.92 -5.57 -6.14
N ILE A 256 -7.11 -6.10 -5.89
CA ILE A 256 -7.74 -7.16 -6.67
C ILE A 256 -9.06 -6.56 -7.17
N PHE A 257 -9.24 -6.52 -8.49
CA PHE A 257 -10.33 -5.75 -9.09
C PHE A 257 -11.63 -6.56 -9.29
N PRO A 258 -12.78 -5.91 -9.05
CA PRO A 258 -14.08 -6.28 -9.58
C PRO A 258 -14.21 -6.23 -11.10
N SER A 259 -14.97 -7.15 -11.67
CA SER A 259 -15.45 -7.12 -13.05
C SER A 259 -16.31 -5.87 -13.31
N GLY A 260 -15.72 -4.77 -13.80
CA GLY A 260 -16.50 -3.59 -14.20
C GLY A 260 -15.77 -2.24 -14.24
N TRP A 261 -14.47 -2.16 -14.01
CA TRP A 261 -13.73 -0.89 -14.05
C TRP A 261 -13.19 -0.54 -15.43
N SER A 262 -13.57 0.63 -15.93
CA SER A 262 -13.04 1.24 -17.16
C SER A 262 -11.68 1.92 -16.96
N SER A 263 -10.93 2.03 -18.05
CA SER A 263 -9.49 2.29 -18.19
C SER A 263 -8.96 3.70 -17.87
N GLU A 264 -9.62 4.52 -17.06
CA GLU A 264 -9.38 5.98 -17.05
C GLU A 264 -8.89 6.59 -15.71
N SER A 265 -8.07 5.91 -14.91
CA SER A 265 -7.53 6.53 -13.67
C SER A 265 -6.03 6.25 -13.45
N PRO A 266 -5.15 7.28 -13.56
CA PRO A 266 -3.69 7.12 -13.69
C PRO A 266 -2.92 7.02 -12.36
N ALA A 267 -3.53 6.56 -11.27
CA ALA A 267 -2.89 6.59 -9.95
C ALA A 267 -3.12 5.30 -9.18
N LEU A 268 -2.49 4.20 -9.57
CA LEU A 268 -2.75 2.91 -8.92
C LEU A 268 -1.47 2.15 -8.63
N SER A 269 -1.52 1.27 -7.64
CA SER A 269 -0.56 0.18 -7.42
C SER A 269 -1.35 -1.07 -7.78
N TRP A 270 -0.88 -1.81 -8.79
CA TRP A 270 -1.56 -2.90 -9.52
C TRP A 270 -2.84 -2.49 -10.29
N TYR A 271 -2.73 -2.17 -11.58
CA TYR A 271 -3.86 -2.13 -12.52
C TYR A 271 -3.64 -3.09 -13.69
N CYS A 272 -4.64 -3.94 -13.97
CA CYS A 272 -5.35 -4.05 -15.26
C CYS A 272 -6.38 -5.20 -15.17
N GLY A 273 -7.66 -5.09 -15.53
CA GLY A 273 -8.25 -4.36 -16.64
C GLY A 273 -8.26 -5.23 -17.91
N VAL A 274 -9.00 -6.35 -17.92
CA VAL A 274 -9.32 -7.09 -19.17
C VAL A 274 -10.54 -6.39 -19.78
N GLY A 275 -10.32 -5.51 -20.75
CA GLY A 275 -11.38 -5.08 -21.65
C GLY A 275 -11.82 -6.27 -22.51
N LYS A 276 -13.11 -6.37 -22.84
CA LYS A 276 -13.57 -7.25 -23.92
C LYS A 276 -12.84 -6.84 -25.20
N VAL A 277 -11.75 -7.53 -25.53
CA VAL A 277 -11.25 -7.54 -26.90
C VAL A 277 -12.30 -8.34 -27.66
N GLY A 278 -13.17 -7.62 -28.37
CA GLY A 278 -14.04 -8.24 -29.36
C GLY A 278 -13.15 -8.95 -30.36
N MET A 279 -13.16 -10.28 -30.34
CA MET A 279 -12.72 -11.06 -31.48
C MET A 279 -13.67 -10.70 -32.64
N ARG A 280 -13.17 -9.90 -33.57
CA ARG A 280 -13.53 -10.02 -34.98
C ARG A 280 -12.35 -10.67 -35.68
#